data_AF-A0A7Y4WSD7-F1
#
_entry.id   AF-A0A7Y4WSD7-F1
#
_cell.length_a   1.000
_cell.length_b   1.000
_cell.length_c   1.000
_cell.angle_alpha   90.00
_cell.angle_beta   90.00
_cell.angle_gamma   90.00
#
_symmetry.space_group_name_H-M   'P 1'
#
loop_
_entity.id
_entity.type
_entity.pdbx_description
1 polymer ?
#
loop_
_entity_poly.entity_id
_entity_poly.type
_entity_poly.pdbx_seq_one_letter_code
_entity_poly.pdbx_strand_id
1 'polypeptide(L)'
;MRMRVIFSAVLALVTTTSAHAAAFDVYRAACLDTGIDMANVRAAAASQKWSALTEAERDTLAPGNGARVEGWAIAKDGGRYLVSISANTAGGGAGDRAGSSVVSCSVLTPKADEAVAVKAYGAYLKRQPGSTEKVDGIATYTWSTQDASSLTLHYVVAGGTLPGLSLSVSTIRK
;
A
#
# COMPACT_ATOMS: atom_id res chain seq x y z
N MET A 1 4.12 -31.69 -58.59
CA MET A 1 3.31 -30.68 -57.87
C MET A 1 2.98 -31.18 -56.46
N ARG A 2 3.63 -30.65 -55.43
CA ARG A 2 3.17 -30.74 -54.03
C ARG A 2 3.52 -29.43 -53.34
N MET A 3 2.50 -28.59 -53.18
CA MET A 3 2.56 -27.27 -52.58
C MET A 3 2.44 -27.43 -51.07
N ARG A 4 3.51 -27.13 -50.32
CA ARG A 4 3.47 -27.07 -48.85
C ARG A 4 3.09 -25.65 -48.45
N VAL A 5 1.85 -25.49 -47.99
CA VAL A 5 1.39 -24.27 -47.32
C VAL A 5 1.95 -24.29 -45.90
N ILE A 6 2.86 -23.35 -45.60
CA ILE A 6 3.38 -23.14 -44.25
C ILE A 6 2.47 -22.12 -43.59
N PHE A 7 1.63 -22.58 -42.66
CA PHE A 7 0.89 -21.71 -41.75
C PHE A 7 1.85 -21.17 -40.70
N SER A 8 2.27 -19.91 -40.84
CA SER A 8 2.93 -19.16 -39.78
C SER A 8 1.89 -18.78 -38.72
N ALA A 9 1.80 -19.58 -37.65
CA ALA A 9 1.09 -19.18 -36.45
C ALA A 9 1.96 -18.17 -35.69
N VAL A 10 1.64 -16.88 -35.80
CA VAL A 10 2.17 -15.85 -34.91
C VAL A 10 1.50 -16.04 -33.54
N LEU A 11 2.20 -16.72 -32.64
CA LEU A 11 1.82 -16.83 -31.24
C LEU A 11 2.07 -15.47 -30.58
N ALA A 12 1.05 -14.60 -30.57
CA ALA A 12 1.07 -13.39 -29.77
C ALA A 12 1.02 -13.78 -28.28
N LEU A 13 2.20 -13.84 -27.66
CA LEU A 13 2.35 -14.04 -26.22
C LEU A 13 1.85 -12.78 -25.51
N VAL A 14 0.57 -12.77 -25.13
CA VAL A 14 0.05 -11.76 -24.20
C VAL A 14 0.69 -12.03 -22.85
N THR A 15 1.77 -11.30 -22.53
CA THR A 15 2.34 -11.29 -21.19
C THR A 15 1.35 -10.57 -20.28
N THR A 16 0.44 -11.33 -19.67
CA THR A 16 -0.38 -10.86 -18.54
C THR A 16 0.52 -10.73 -17.32
N THR A 17 1.37 -9.70 -17.30
CA THR A 17 2.14 -9.33 -16.11
C THR A 17 1.18 -8.85 -15.02
N SER A 18 0.80 -9.78 -14.16
CA SER A 18 0.60 -9.63 -12.71
C SER A 18 0.29 -8.22 -12.19
N ALA A 19 -0.86 -7.66 -12.53
CA ALA A 19 -1.40 -6.45 -11.88
C ALA A 19 -1.45 -6.60 -10.33
N HIS A 20 -1.47 -7.84 -9.84
CA HIS A 20 -1.55 -8.20 -8.42
C HIS A 20 -0.22 -8.14 -7.66
N ALA A 21 0.93 -8.40 -8.31
CA ALA A 21 2.25 -8.22 -7.69
C ALA A 21 2.65 -6.74 -7.63
N ALA A 22 2.14 -5.94 -8.58
CA ALA A 22 2.40 -4.52 -8.67
C ALA A 22 1.95 -3.74 -7.42
N ALA A 23 0.82 -4.12 -6.81
CA ALA A 23 0.30 -3.48 -5.60
C ALA A 23 1.28 -3.53 -4.41
N PHE A 24 1.75 -4.73 -4.07
CA PHE A 24 2.72 -4.88 -2.98
C PHE A 24 4.08 -4.29 -3.35
N ASP A 25 4.53 -4.41 -4.60
CA ASP A 25 5.80 -3.82 -5.02
C ASP A 25 5.81 -2.28 -4.94
N VAL A 26 4.72 -1.63 -5.34
CA VAL A 26 4.55 -0.17 -5.18
C VAL A 26 4.55 0.20 -3.71
N TYR A 27 3.79 -0.54 -2.90
CA TYR A 27 3.74 -0.33 -1.46
C TYR A 27 5.13 -0.50 -0.80
N ARG A 28 5.86 -1.56 -1.15
CA ARG A 28 7.21 -1.82 -0.64
C ARG A 28 8.14 -0.67 -0.99
N ALA A 29 8.21 -0.31 -2.27
CA ALA A 29 9.09 0.77 -2.73
C ALA A 29 8.74 2.13 -2.12
N ALA A 30 7.45 2.43 -1.93
CA ALA A 30 7.01 3.71 -1.41
C ALA A 30 7.14 3.82 0.12
N CYS A 31 6.79 2.77 0.86
CA CYS A 31 6.67 2.84 2.32
C CYS A 31 7.69 2.02 3.09
N LEU A 32 8.08 0.85 2.60
CA LEU A 32 8.96 -0.07 3.33
C LEU A 32 10.44 0.23 3.06
N ASP A 33 10.81 0.37 1.78
CA ASP A 33 12.19 0.62 1.36
C ASP A 33 12.66 2.04 1.77
N THR A 34 11.72 2.96 2.05
CA THR A 34 11.99 4.30 2.60
C THR A 34 12.18 4.31 4.12
N GLY A 35 12.03 3.16 4.79
CA GLY A 35 12.13 3.03 6.24
C GLY A 35 10.99 3.70 7.02
N ILE A 36 9.86 3.97 6.35
CA ILE A 36 8.70 4.66 6.94
C ILE A 36 9.08 6.06 7.44
N ASP A 37 10.09 6.67 6.81
CA ASP A 37 10.53 8.03 7.10
C ASP A 37 9.92 9.01 6.10
N MET A 38 9.25 10.05 6.61
CA MET A 38 8.54 11.01 5.76
C MET A 38 9.46 11.78 4.81
N ALA A 39 10.70 12.10 5.23
CA ALA A 39 11.64 12.82 4.38
C ALA A 39 12.12 11.91 3.23
N ASN A 40 12.37 10.63 3.52
CA ASN A 40 12.72 9.66 2.49
C ASN A 40 11.58 9.42 1.50
N VAL A 41 10.31 9.38 1.96
CA VAL A 41 9.16 9.28 1.05
C VAL A 41 9.06 10.51 0.14
N ARG A 42 9.22 11.73 0.68
CA ARG A 42 9.25 12.97 -0.12
C ARG A 42 10.40 12.95 -1.14
N ALA A 43 11.58 12.49 -0.74
CA ALA A 43 12.74 12.37 -1.63
C ALA A 43 12.51 11.32 -2.73
N ALA A 44 11.88 10.19 -2.41
CA ALA A 44 11.47 9.18 -3.38
C ALA A 44 10.46 9.77 -4.37
N ALA A 45 9.45 10.49 -3.87
CA ALA A 45 8.46 11.15 -4.71
C ALA A 45 9.07 12.16 -5.69
N ALA A 46 10.02 12.96 -5.22
CA ALA A 46 10.73 13.92 -6.06
C ALA A 46 11.63 13.23 -7.10
N SER A 47 12.45 12.27 -6.68
CA SER A 47 13.40 11.58 -7.56
C SER A 47 12.72 10.73 -8.62
N GLN A 48 11.61 10.07 -8.27
CA GLN A 48 10.81 9.25 -9.17
C GLN A 48 9.71 10.02 -9.89
N LYS A 49 9.62 11.34 -9.68
CA LYS A 49 8.64 12.23 -10.32
C LYS A 49 7.19 11.76 -10.13
N TRP A 50 6.84 11.35 -8.91
CA TRP A 50 5.46 11.00 -8.59
C TRP A 50 4.57 12.24 -8.75
N SER A 51 3.33 12.01 -9.19
CA SER A 51 2.39 13.10 -9.42
C SER A 51 1.81 13.60 -8.11
N ALA A 52 1.49 14.90 -8.01
CA ALA A 52 0.67 15.38 -6.90
C ALA A 52 -0.71 14.71 -6.94
N LEU A 53 -1.29 14.47 -5.75
CA LEU A 53 -2.67 14.00 -5.65
C LEU A 53 -3.64 15.08 -6.17
N THR A 54 -4.68 14.66 -6.87
CA THR A 54 -5.83 15.52 -7.17
C THR A 54 -6.68 15.76 -5.92
N GLU A 55 -7.59 16.74 -5.97
CA GLU A 55 -8.52 16.98 -4.86
C GLU A 55 -9.42 15.77 -4.58
N ALA A 56 -9.94 15.13 -5.63
CA ALA A 56 -10.74 13.91 -5.52
C ALA A 56 -9.95 12.74 -4.93
N GLU A 57 -8.66 12.62 -5.24
CA GLU A 57 -7.79 11.59 -4.66
C GLU A 57 -7.51 11.85 -3.18
N ARG A 58 -7.32 13.12 -2.80
CA ARG A 58 -7.18 13.49 -1.38
C ARG A 58 -8.46 13.22 -0.61
N ASP A 59 -9.62 13.53 -1.19
CA ASP A 59 -10.92 13.24 -0.58
C ASP A 59 -11.16 11.72 -0.48
N THR A 60 -10.71 10.94 -1.45
CA THR A 60 -10.75 9.46 -1.38
C THR A 60 -9.93 8.94 -0.19
N LEU A 61 -8.75 9.53 0.07
CA LEU A 61 -7.87 9.11 1.16
C LEU A 61 -8.34 9.62 2.54
N ALA A 62 -8.98 10.79 2.59
CA ALA A 62 -9.51 11.37 3.81
C ALA A 62 -10.81 12.14 3.51
N PRO A 63 -11.97 11.44 3.45
CA PRO A 63 -13.25 12.05 3.12
C PRO A 63 -13.57 13.24 4.03
N GLY A 64 -13.86 14.40 3.43
CA GLY A 64 -14.17 15.63 4.16
C GLY A 64 -12.97 16.33 4.81
N ASN A 65 -11.74 15.82 4.63
CA ASN A 65 -10.51 16.40 5.18
C ASN A 65 -9.30 16.28 4.23
N GLY A 66 -9.56 16.28 2.92
CA GLY A 66 -8.52 16.12 1.91
C GLY A 66 -7.38 17.14 1.99
N ALA A 67 -7.64 18.34 2.51
CA ALA A 67 -6.62 19.40 2.67
C ALA A 67 -5.46 19.01 3.61
N ARG A 68 -5.67 18.03 4.49
CA ARG A 68 -4.63 17.51 5.41
C ARG A 68 -3.86 16.31 4.87
N VAL A 69 -4.23 15.82 3.69
CA VAL A 69 -3.56 14.67 3.07
C VAL A 69 -2.27 15.14 2.41
N GLU A 70 -1.16 14.70 2.98
CA GLU A 70 0.12 14.71 2.29
C GLU A 70 0.31 13.39 1.54
N GLY A 71 0.59 13.46 0.24
CA GLY A 71 0.71 12.27 -0.58
C GLY A 71 0.93 12.54 -2.06
N TRP A 72 1.10 11.44 -2.81
CA TRP A 72 1.40 11.45 -4.24
C TRP A 72 0.70 10.29 -4.96
N ALA A 73 0.53 10.43 -6.26
CA ALA A 73 0.06 9.37 -7.14
C ALA A 73 1.20 8.77 -7.96
N ILE A 74 1.25 7.44 -8.01
CA ILE A 74 2.15 6.65 -8.85
C ILE A 74 1.32 6.01 -9.95
N ALA A 75 1.68 6.27 -11.21
CA ALA A 75 1.13 5.54 -12.35
C ALA A 75 2.06 4.37 -12.69
N LYS A 76 1.58 3.13 -12.56
CA LYS A 76 2.38 1.93 -12.84
C LYS A 76 1.48 0.81 -13.36
N ASP A 77 1.92 0.13 -14.42
CA ASP A 77 1.22 -1.03 -15.02
C ASP A 77 -0.26 -0.73 -15.34
N GLY A 78 -0.56 0.49 -15.79
CA GLY A 78 -1.92 0.96 -16.06
C GLY A 78 -2.78 1.26 -14.82
N GLY A 79 -2.25 1.03 -13.62
CA GLY A 79 -2.88 1.37 -12.35
C GLY A 79 -2.42 2.73 -11.81
N ARG A 80 -3.28 3.36 -11.00
CA ARG A 80 -3.00 4.60 -10.27
C ARG A 80 -3.04 4.35 -8.77
N TYR A 81 -1.88 4.40 -8.14
CA TYR A 81 -1.68 4.10 -6.72
C TYR A 81 -1.55 5.41 -5.96
N LEU A 82 -2.30 5.57 -4.87
CA LEU A 82 -2.30 6.79 -4.07
C LEU A 82 -1.50 6.53 -2.79
N VAL A 83 -0.31 7.14 -2.71
CA VAL A 83 0.56 7.10 -1.55
C VAL A 83 0.17 8.24 -0.63
N SER A 84 0.05 7.99 0.67
CA SER A 84 -0.11 9.03 1.68
C SER A 84 0.81 8.79 2.87
N ILE A 85 1.23 9.89 3.50
CA ILE A 85 2.02 9.87 4.72
C ILE A 85 1.36 10.74 5.78
N SER A 86 1.55 10.38 7.04
CA SER A 86 1.10 11.18 8.17
C SER A 86 2.02 11.03 9.36
N ALA A 87 2.10 12.10 10.16
CA ALA A 87 2.68 12.06 11.48
C ALA A 87 1.66 12.59 12.50
N ASN A 88 1.48 11.85 13.58
CA ASN A 88 0.57 12.18 14.66
C ASN A 88 1.23 11.87 16.01
N THR A 89 0.65 12.37 17.08
CA THR A 89 1.00 11.95 18.44
C THR A 89 -0.07 10.97 18.92
N ALA A 90 0.34 9.84 19.50
CA ALA A 90 -0.59 8.88 20.08
C ALA A 90 -1.39 9.55 21.21
N GLY A 91 -2.72 9.57 21.06
CA GLY A 91 -3.63 10.18 22.02
C GLY A 91 -3.70 9.43 23.36
N GLY A 92 -4.35 10.06 24.35
CA GLY A 92 -4.66 9.46 25.64
C GLY A 92 -5.66 8.31 25.48
N GLY A 93 -5.15 7.10 25.29
CA GLY A 93 -5.95 5.90 25.02
C GLY A 93 -5.11 4.73 24.51
N ALA A 94 -3.93 5.02 23.94
CA ALA A 94 -2.96 4.00 23.51
C ALA A 94 -2.09 3.46 24.66
N GLY A 95 -2.65 3.27 25.85
CA GLY A 95 -1.93 2.73 27.02
C GLY A 95 -0.66 3.50 27.40
N ASP A 96 0.41 2.77 27.70
CA ASP A 96 1.74 3.27 28.11
C ASP A 96 2.48 4.09 27.02
N ARG A 97 1.86 4.27 25.86
CA ARG A 97 2.41 4.97 24.69
C ARG A 97 1.75 6.33 24.41
N ALA A 98 0.93 6.83 25.34
CA ALA A 98 0.45 8.22 25.25
C ALA A 98 1.63 9.20 25.07
N GLY A 99 1.50 10.14 24.13
CA GLY A 99 2.57 11.08 23.81
C GLY A 99 3.65 10.56 22.84
N SER A 100 3.60 9.27 22.47
CA SER A 100 4.53 8.70 21.47
C SER A 100 4.30 9.32 20.09
N SER A 101 5.38 9.47 19.34
CA SER A 101 5.32 9.84 17.93
C SER A 101 4.81 8.66 17.10
N VAL A 102 3.87 8.92 16.19
CA VAL A 102 3.31 7.95 15.24
C VAL A 102 3.58 8.46 13.84
N VAL A 103 4.30 7.69 13.04
CA VAL A 103 4.49 7.97 11.61
C VAL A 103 3.85 6.85 10.82
N SER A 104 3.06 7.19 9.80
CA SER A 104 2.42 6.21 8.93
C SER A 104 2.70 6.50 7.46
N CYS A 105 2.83 5.43 6.68
CA CYS A 105 2.83 5.46 5.22
C CYS A 105 1.83 4.42 4.70
N SER A 106 0.97 4.84 3.77
CA SER A 106 -0.08 4.01 3.21
C SER A 106 -0.10 4.13 1.69
N VAL A 107 -0.50 3.05 1.02
CA VAL A 107 -0.80 3.02 -0.40
C VAL A 107 -2.20 2.47 -0.61
N LEU A 108 -3.09 3.31 -1.15
CA LEU A 108 -4.36 2.87 -1.70
C LEU A 108 -4.14 2.44 -3.16
N THR A 109 -4.37 1.17 -3.42
CA THR A 109 -4.20 0.58 -4.75
C THR A 109 -5.48 0.76 -5.56
N PRO A 110 -5.41 0.68 -6.91
CA PRO A 110 -6.57 0.30 -7.70
C PRO A 110 -7.14 -1.05 -7.21
N LYS A 111 -8.35 -1.42 -7.65
CA LYS A 111 -8.93 -2.72 -7.33
C LYS A 111 -7.93 -3.85 -7.60
N ALA A 112 -7.57 -4.56 -6.54
CA ALA A 112 -6.53 -5.59 -6.53
C ALA A 112 -7.01 -6.79 -5.71
N ASP A 113 -6.34 -7.93 -5.89
CA ASP A 113 -6.68 -9.18 -5.21
C ASP A 113 -6.14 -9.16 -3.77
N GLU A 114 -7.06 -9.18 -2.81
CA GLU A 114 -6.79 -9.18 -1.37
C GLU A 114 -5.91 -10.37 -0.95
N ALA A 115 -6.21 -11.58 -1.43
CA ALA A 115 -5.47 -12.79 -1.04
C ALA A 115 -4.03 -12.75 -1.55
N VAL A 116 -3.81 -12.21 -2.76
CA VAL A 116 -2.46 -12.01 -3.30
C VAL A 116 -1.69 -10.98 -2.47
N ALA A 117 -2.32 -9.85 -2.11
CA ALA A 117 -1.69 -8.83 -1.29
C ALA A 117 -1.30 -9.37 0.09
N VAL A 118 -2.22 -10.06 0.79
CA VAL A 118 -1.95 -10.69 2.10
C VAL A 118 -0.82 -11.71 2.00
N LYS A 119 -0.81 -12.54 0.94
CA LYS A 119 0.27 -13.52 0.71
C LYS A 119 1.62 -12.84 0.49
N ALA A 120 1.68 -11.80 -0.34
CA ALA A 120 2.91 -11.05 -0.61
C ALA A 120 3.44 -10.38 0.66
N TYR A 121 2.55 -9.77 1.45
CA TYR A 121 2.88 -9.15 2.72
C TYR A 121 3.42 -10.17 3.73
N GLY A 122 2.73 -11.30 3.88
CA GLY A 122 3.14 -12.36 4.78
C GLY A 122 4.46 -13.01 4.38
N ALA A 123 4.75 -13.12 3.07
CA ALA A 123 6.03 -13.58 2.56
C ALA A 123 7.16 -12.59 2.89
N TYR A 124 6.93 -11.29 2.73
CA TYR A 124 7.89 -10.24 3.09
C TYR A 124 8.22 -10.26 4.59
N LEU A 125 7.21 -10.31 5.45
CA LEU A 125 7.40 -10.38 6.90
C LEU A 125 7.78 -11.78 7.40
N LYS A 126 7.81 -12.78 6.51
CA LYS A 126 8.03 -14.20 6.82
C LYS A 126 7.09 -14.72 7.91
N ARG A 127 5.85 -14.22 7.94
CA ARG A 127 4.84 -14.59 8.95
C ARG A 127 3.42 -14.29 8.50
N GLN A 128 2.47 -15.04 9.04
CA GLN A 128 1.04 -14.78 8.86
C GLN A 128 0.57 -13.58 9.71
N PRO A 129 -0.56 -12.94 9.35
CA PRO A 129 -1.13 -11.86 10.16
C PRO A 129 -1.44 -12.37 11.57
N GLY A 130 -1.16 -11.52 12.57
CA GLY A 130 -1.48 -11.82 13.97
C GLY A 130 -2.96 -11.70 14.28
N SER A 131 -3.70 -10.90 13.49
CA SER A 131 -5.15 -10.85 13.54
C SER A 131 -5.75 -10.67 12.16
N THR A 132 -6.98 -11.15 12.00
CA THR A 132 -7.83 -10.91 10.83
C THR A 132 -9.22 -10.58 11.34
N GLU A 133 -9.66 -9.35 11.08
CA GLU A 133 -10.97 -8.85 11.50
C GLU A 133 -11.82 -8.61 10.26
N LYS A 134 -13.09 -9.01 10.32
CA LYS A 134 -14.06 -8.77 9.25
C LYS A 134 -15.29 -8.10 9.85
N VAL A 135 -15.49 -6.83 9.53
CA VAL A 135 -16.59 -5.99 10.05
C VAL A 135 -17.21 -5.24 8.88
N ASP A 136 -18.53 -5.32 8.73
CA ASP A 136 -19.29 -4.61 7.69
C ASP A 136 -18.75 -4.76 6.26
N GLY A 137 -18.28 -5.97 5.92
CA GLY A 137 -17.71 -6.27 4.61
C GLY A 137 -16.29 -5.73 4.39
N ILE A 138 -15.67 -5.12 5.40
CA ILE A 138 -14.27 -4.72 5.43
C ILE A 138 -13.45 -5.80 6.12
N ALA A 139 -12.40 -6.26 5.46
CA ALA A 139 -11.39 -7.15 6.01
C ALA A 139 -10.13 -6.37 6.39
N THR A 140 -9.65 -6.54 7.62
CA THR A 140 -8.41 -5.95 8.13
C THR A 140 -7.47 -7.05 8.59
N TYR A 141 -6.29 -7.12 7.97
CA TYR A 141 -5.21 -8.03 8.33
C TYR A 141 -4.13 -7.24 9.03
N THR A 142 -3.72 -7.66 10.23
CA THR A 142 -2.73 -6.93 11.03
C THR A 142 -1.50 -7.78 11.32
N TRP A 143 -0.31 -7.21 11.11
CA TRP A 143 0.94 -7.74 11.62
C TRP A 143 1.55 -6.72 12.59
N SER A 144 2.08 -7.20 13.70
CA SER A 144 2.81 -6.38 14.66
C SER A 144 4.25 -6.89 14.81
N THR A 145 5.16 -5.93 14.88
CA THR A 145 6.56 -6.15 15.25
C THR A 145 6.94 -5.12 16.30
N GLN A 146 7.66 -5.55 17.32
CA GLN A 146 8.01 -4.70 18.45
C GLN A 146 9.46 -4.93 18.83
N ASP A 147 10.18 -3.83 19.02
CA ASP A 147 11.49 -3.81 19.66
C ASP A 147 11.44 -2.95 20.94
N ALA A 148 12.60 -2.74 21.57
CA ALA A 148 12.71 -1.99 22.81
C ALA A 148 12.27 -0.51 22.70
N SER A 149 12.32 0.06 21.50
CA SER A 149 12.13 1.49 21.20
C SER A 149 10.90 1.78 20.33
N SER A 150 10.37 0.77 19.63
CA SER A 150 9.33 0.97 18.63
C SER A 150 8.32 -0.17 18.55
N LEU A 151 7.08 0.19 18.21
CA LEU A 151 6.04 -0.74 17.75
C LEU A 151 5.74 -0.39 16.29
N THR A 152 5.93 -1.35 15.39
CA THR A 152 5.55 -1.23 13.98
C THR A 152 4.35 -2.11 13.69
N LEU A 153 3.29 -1.49 13.19
CA LEU A 153 2.03 -2.11 12.83
C LEU A 153 1.87 -2.04 11.31
N HIS A 154 1.61 -3.19 10.71
CA HIS A 154 1.37 -3.34 9.27
C HIS A 154 -0.07 -3.76 9.06
N TYR A 155 -0.72 -3.18 8.06
CA TYR A 155 -2.13 -3.42 7.75
C TYR A 155 -2.35 -3.67 6.28
N VAL A 156 -3.25 -4.61 5.98
CA VAL A 156 -3.96 -4.69 4.70
C VAL A 156 -5.44 -4.53 5.01
N VAL A 157 -6.08 -3.52 4.41
CA VAL A 157 -7.52 -3.28 4.54
C VAL A 157 -8.17 -3.40 3.16
N ALA A 158 -9.24 -4.18 3.08
CA ALA A 158 -9.92 -4.51 1.84
C ALA A 158 -11.44 -4.54 2.02
N GLY A 159 -12.20 -4.33 0.95
CA GLY A 159 -13.65 -4.50 0.95
C GLY A 159 -14.44 -3.26 1.39
N GLY A 160 -15.72 -3.47 1.70
CA GLY A 160 -16.67 -2.40 2.00
C GLY A 160 -16.81 -1.41 0.84
N THR A 161 -16.78 -0.12 1.15
CA THR A 161 -16.85 1.00 0.19
C THR A 161 -15.48 1.45 -0.32
N LEU A 162 -14.39 0.78 0.07
CA LEU A 162 -13.05 1.15 -0.39
C LEU A 162 -12.93 0.90 -1.90
N PRO A 163 -12.43 1.88 -2.68
CA PRO A 163 -12.27 1.72 -4.13
C PRO A 163 -11.14 0.76 -4.53
N GLY A 164 -10.37 0.25 -3.56
CA GLY A 164 -9.29 -0.71 -3.75
C GLY A 164 -8.76 -1.28 -2.43
N LEU A 165 -7.49 -1.69 -2.39
CA LEU A 165 -6.84 -2.21 -1.19
C LEU A 165 -5.98 -1.11 -0.56
N SER A 166 -6.06 -0.95 0.76
CA SER A 166 -5.15 -0.09 1.51
C SER A 166 -4.06 -0.92 2.17
N LEU A 167 -2.81 -0.73 1.75
CA LEU A 167 -1.64 -1.31 2.41
C LEU A 167 -0.97 -0.21 3.23
N SER A 168 -0.86 -0.41 4.54
CA SER A 168 -0.35 0.61 5.46
C SER A 168 0.72 0.06 6.38
N VAL A 169 1.62 0.93 6.81
CA VAL A 169 2.49 0.68 7.96
C VAL A 169 2.56 1.92 8.83
N SER A 170 2.54 1.71 10.13
CA SER A 170 2.68 2.74 11.15
C SER A 170 3.78 2.34 12.12
N THR A 171 4.66 3.28 12.47
CA THR A 171 5.65 3.11 13.54
C THR A 171 5.33 4.06 14.68
N ILE A 172 5.30 3.51 15.90
CA ILE A 172 5.04 4.22 17.14
C ILE A 172 6.33 4.20 17.97
N ARG A 173 6.90 5.37 18.28
CA ARG A 173 8.15 5.53 19.05
C ARG A 173 7.93 6.44 20.26
N LYS A 174 8.41 5.99 21.43
CA LYS A 174 8.42 6.79 22.67
C LYS A 174 9.49 7.87 22.62
#